data_AF-A0A401Q927-F1
#
_entry.id   AF-A0A401Q927-F1
#
_cell.length_a   1.000
_cell.length_b   1.000
_cell.length_c   1.000
_cell.angle_alpha   90.00
_cell.angle_beta   90.00
_cell.angle_gamma   90.00
#
_symmetry.space_group_name_H-M   'P 1'
#
loop_
_entity.id
_entity.type
_entity.pdbx_description
1 polymer ?
#
loop_
_entity_poly.entity_id
_entity_poly.type
_entity_poly.pdbx_seq_one_letter_code
_entity_poly.pdbx_strand_id
1 'polypeptide(L)'
;FVLINTISRHNFGLVQRSLFPYYFYTVLGGSFLNLSLYALYHPHELLNNDEAVQITSFFICVILSAFNAQWFGETTTEIMMEMHQIENEHNLGQEVGFGSHRELYKKLKEKDPKYQKLRQRFVKYHVLSMVCNLVCVFCNGLNLLYTATNLKTF
;
A
#
# COMPACT_ATOMS: atom_id res chain seq x y z
N PHE A 1 14.82 6.43 7.84
CA PHE A 1 15.39 5.20 8.44
C PHE A 1 15.69 5.30 9.94
N VAL A 2 15.35 6.38 10.64
CA VAL A 2 15.62 6.46 12.09
C VAL A 2 14.70 5.54 12.88
N LEU A 3 13.38 5.61 12.64
CA LEU A 3 12.39 4.88 13.44
C LEU A 3 12.63 3.36 13.49
N ILE A 4 12.83 2.72 12.34
CA ILE A 4 13.09 1.26 12.24
C ILE A 4 14.38 0.81 12.93
N ASN A 5 15.30 1.74 13.17
CA ASN A 5 16.56 1.47 13.86
C ASN A 5 16.51 1.82 15.35
N THR A 6 15.50 2.56 15.80
CA THR A 6 15.39 3.04 17.19
C THR A 6 14.34 2.30 18.02
N ILE A 7 13.37 1.64 17.39
CA ILE A 7 12.33 0.87 18.10
C ILE A 7 12.37 -0.60 17.71
N SER A 8 11.76 -1.45 18.54
CA SER A 8 11.64 -2.87 18.24
C SER A 8 10.78 -3.13 17.00
N ARG A 9 10.99 -4.26 16.35
CA ARG A 9 10.22 -4.66 15.17
C ARG A 9 8.71 -4.67 15.45
N HIS A 10 8.29 -5.17 16.61
CA HIS A 10 6.88 -5.20 16.99
C HIS A 10 6.32 -3.79 17.19
N ASN A 11 7.05 -2.90 17.87
CA ASN A 11 6.63 -1.51 18.03
C ASN A 11 6.55 -0.77 16.70
N PHE A 12 7.48 -1.04 15.78
CA PHE A 12 7.43 -0.51 14.43
C PHE A 12 6.17 -0.98 13.68
N GLY A 13 5.84 -2.27 13.76
CA GLY A 13 4.60 -2.79 13.18
C GLY A 13 3.34 -2.19 13.81
N LEU A 14 3.33 -1.90 15.13
CA LEU A 14 2.22 -1.21 15.77
C LEU A 14 2.03 0.23 15.26
N VAL A 15 3.13 0.96 15.07
CA VAL A 15 3.10 2.30 14.44
C VAL A 15 2.56 2.20 13.01
N GLN A 16 3.03 1.23 12.23
CA GLN A 16 2.55 0.98 10.87
C GLN A 16 1.05 0.66 10.84
N ARG A 17 0.57 -0.21 11.73
CA ARG A 17 -0.86 -0.53 11.88
C ARG A 17 -1.70 0.72 12.14
N SER A 18 -1.19 1.67 12.93
CA SER A 18 -1.91 2.91 13.21
C SER A 18 -1.89 3.85 11.99
N LEU A 19 -0.76 3.98 11.29
CA LEU A 19 -0.60 4.94 10.20
C LEU A 19 -1.16 4.49 8.85
N PHE A 20 -1.07 3.21 8.52
CA PHE A 20 -1.45 2.70 7.20
C PHE A 20 -2.92 2.93 6.85
N PRO A 21 -3.90 2.76 7.76
CA PRO A 21 -5.29 3.11 7.46
C PRO A 21 -5.44 4.57 7.01
N TYR A 22 -4.87 5.53 7.75
CA TYR A 22 -4.94 6.94 7.36
C TYR A 22 -4.31 7.16 5.99
N TYR A 23 -3.13 6.59 5.74
CA TYR A 23 -2.48 6.67 4.43
C TYR A 23 -3.38 6.14 3.31
N PHE A 24 -3.93 4.94 3.43
CA PHE A 24 -4.73 4.34 2.37
C PHE A 24 -6.04 5.10 2.12
N TYR A 25 -6.72 5.56 3.17
CA TYR A 25 -7.93 6.36 3.02
C TYR A 25 -7.65 7.76 2.46
N THR A 26 -6.50 8.38 2.78
CA THR A 26 -6.08 9.63 2.13
C THR A 26 -5.83 9.42 0.64
N VAL A 27 -5.16 8.32 0.26
CA VAL A 27 -4.93 7.98 -1.16
C VAL A 27 -6.24 7.71 -1.89
N LEU A 28 -7.19 7.01 -1.26
CA LEU A 28 -8.53 6.79 -1.81
C LEU A 28 -9.29 8.10 -2.00
N GLY A 29 -9.32 8.95 -0.98
CA GLY A 29 -9.95 10.26 -1.04
C GLY A 29 -9.34 11.13 -2.14
N GLY A 30 -8.01 11.20 -2.24
CA GLY A 30 -7.32 11.92 -3.31
C GLY A 30 -7.63 11.37 -4.70
N SER A 31 -7.66 10.04 -4.86
CA SER A 31 -7.99 9.40 -6.15
C SER A 31 -9.43 9.71 -6.56
N PHE A 32 -10.36 9.68 -5.60
CA PHE A 32 -11.77 10.02 -5.82
C PHE A 32 -11.94 11.50 -6.18
N LEU A 33 -11.23 12.40 -5.49
CA LEU A 33 -11.24 13.83 -5.80
C LEU A 33 -10.71 14.10 -7.21
N ASN A 34 -9.61 13.46 -7.61
CA ASN A 34 -9.06 13.60 -8.96
C ASN A 34 -10.07 13.16 -10.03
N LEU A 35 -10.70 12.00 -9.86
CA LEU A 35 -11.75 11.53 -10.76
C LEU A 35 -12.94 12.50 -10.80
N SER A 36 -13.40 12.96 -9.64
CA SER A 36 -14.55 13.86 -9.52
C SER A 36 -14.29 15.21 -10.18
N LEU A 37 -13.11 15.80 -9.95
CA LEU A 37 -12.69 17.05 -10.58
C LEU A 37 -12.58 16.86 -12.10
N TYR A 38 -11.97 15.76 -12.54
CA TYR A 38 -11.85 15.47 -13.97
C TYR A 38 -13.23 15.40 -14.64
N ALA A 39 -14.16 14.63 -14.04
CA ALA A 39 -15.53 14.48 -14.54
C ALA A 39 -16.34 15.79 -14.52
N LEU A 40 -16.13 16.65 -13.50
CA LEU A 40 -16.84 17.93 -13.39
C LEU A 40 -16.39 18.95 -14.45
N TYR A 41 -15.08 19.01 -14.73
CA TYR A 41 -14.49 20.02 -15.62
C TYR A 41 -14.35 19.56 -17.09
N HIS A 42 -14.59 18.28 -17.39
CA HIS A 42 -14.63 17.75 -18.76
C HIS A 42 -16.02 17.13 -19.08
N PRO A 43 -17.10 17.93 -19.13
CA PRO A 43 -18.41 17.44 -19.53
C PRO A 43 -18.39 17.07 -21.03
N HIS A 44 -18.70 15.81 -21.37
CA HIS A 44 -18.59 15.32 -22.75
C HIS A 44 -19.85 14.66 -23.30
N GLU A 45 -20.16 14.98 -24.56
CA GLU A 45 -21.04 14.18 -25.43
C GLU A 45 -20.25 13.11 -26.23
N LEU A 46 -18.92 13.23 -26.40
CA LEU A 46 -18.02 12.18 -26.92
C LEU A 46 -16.57 12.34 -26.39
N LEU A 47 -16.01 11.29 -25.78
CA LEU A 47 -14.63 11.26 -25.28
C LEU A 47 -13.60 11.08 -26.41
N ASN A 48 -12.58 11.94 -26.48
CA ASN A 48 -11.38 11.69 -27.31
C ASN A 48 -10.52 10.57 -26.67
N ASN A 49 -9.61 9.97 -27.46
CA ASN A 49 -8.71 8.91 -27.01
C ASN A 49 -7.88 9.30 -25.77
N ASP A 50 -7.35 10.53 -25.74
CA ASP A 50 -6.56 11.01 -24.60
C ASP A 50 -7.41 11.14 -23.33
N GLU A 51 -8.65 11.62 -23.47
CA GLU A 51 -9.58 11.77 -22.35
C GLU A 51 -10.06 10.41 -21.83
N ALA A 52 -10.27 9.45 -22.74
CA ALA A 52 -10.57 8.07 -22.40
C ALA A 52 -9.43 7.42 -21.59
N VAL A 53 -8.17 7.69 -21.94
CA VAL A 53 -7.00 7.22 -21.19
C VAL A 53 -6.93 7.86 -19.81
N GLN A 54 -7.14 9.18 -19.71
CA GLN A 54 -7.10 9.92 -18.44
C GLN A 54 -8.20 9.46 -17.47
N ILE A 55 -9.46 9.42 -17.92
CA ILE A 55 -10.59 9.01 -17.08
C ILE A 55 -10.47 7.55 -16.64
N THR A 56 -10.06 6.66 -17.55
CA THR A 56 -9.82 5.24 -17.23
C THR A 56 -8.71 5.10 -16.19
N SER A 57 -7.63 5.88 -16.32
CA SER A 57 -6.54 5.89 -15.35
C SER A 57 -7.00 6.36 -13.97
N PHE A 58 -7.89 7.36 -13.88
CA PHE A 58 -8.47 7.79 -12.61
C PHE A 58 -9.40 6.73 -12.00
N PHE A 59 -10.23 6.07 -12.81
CA PHE A 59 -11.05 4.94 -12.35
C PHE A 59 -10.18 3.79 -11.79
N ILE A 60 -9.10 3.43 -12.49
CA ILE A 60 -8.14 2.42 -12.01
C ILE A 60 -7.56 2.85 -10.66
N CYS A 61 -7.17 4.12 -10.50
CA CYS A 61 -6.65 4.63 -9.22
C CYS A 61 -7.66 4.49 -8.09
N VAL A 62 -8.94 4.85 -8.32
CA VAL A 62 -10.00 4.73 -7.32
C VAL A 62 -10.22 3.27 -6.93
N ILE A 63 -10.32 2.36 -7.91
CA ILE A 63 -10.55 0.93 -7.64
C ILE A 63 -9.37 0.33 -6.85
N LEU A 64 -8.13 0.56 -7.29
CA LEU A 64 -6.94 0.01 -6.63
C LEU A 64 -6.71 0.61 -5.23
N SER A 65 -6.94 1.91 -5.05
CA SER A 65 -6.87 2.55 -3.73
C SER A 65 -7.97 2.07 -2.79
N ALA A 66 -9.18 1.78 -3.30
CA ALA A 66 -10.26 1.18 -2.53
C ALA A 66 -9.90 -0.24 -2.06
N PHE A 67 -9.36 -1.09 -2.95
CA PHE A 67 -8.87 -2.42 -2.56
C PHE A 67 -7.76 -2.34 -1.50
N ASN A 68 -6.86 -1.36 -1.62
CA ASN A 68 -5.84 -1.12 -0.61
C ASN A 68 -6.42 -0.73 0.75
N ALA A 69 -7.35 0.23 0.77
CA ALA A 69 -7.95 0.76 1.99
C ALA A 69 -8.87 -0.25 2.69
N GLN A 70 -9.68 -0.99 1.92
CA GLN A 70 -10.73 -1.86 2.46
C GLN A 70 -10.30 -3.31 2.66
N TRP A 71 -9.26 -3.79 1.95
CA TRP A 71 -8.93 -5.22 1.98
C TRP A 71 -7.45 -5.50 2.23
N PHE A 72 -6.56 -5.02 1.36
CA PHE A 72 -5.16 -5.43 1.41
C PHE A 72 -4.43 -4.85 2.62
N GLY A 73 -4.71 -3.60 3.00
CA GLY A 73 -4.13 -2.96 4.17
C GLY A 73 -4.52 -3.66 5.47
N GLU A 74 -5.81 -3.92 5.65
CA GLU A 74 -6.36 -4.63 6.83
C GLU A 74 -5.83 -6.06 6.89
N THR A 75 -5.96 -6.84 5.81
CA THR A 75 -5.47 -8.23 5.75
C THR A 75 -3.97 -8.32 6.05
N THR A 76 -3.16 -7.41 5.50
CA THR A 76 -1.70 -7.40 5.76
C THR A 76 -1.41 -7.12 7.23
N THR A 77 -2.17 -6.22 7.85
CA THR A 77 -2.05 -5.85 9.26
C THR A 77 -2.45 -7.00 10.17
N GLU A 78 -3.56 -7.67 9.91
CA GLU A 78 -4.02 -8.83 10.66
C GLU A 78 -2.98 -9.96 10.65
N ILE A 79 -2.48 -10.33 9.46
CA ILE A 79 -1.46 -11.37 9.32
C ILE A 79 -0.18 -10.97 10.06
N MET A 80 0.23 -9.70 10.00
CA MET A 80 1.38 -9.20 10.75
C MET A 80 1.19 -9.37 12.26
N MET A 81 0.00 -9.06 12.78
CA MET A 81 -0.31 -9.22 14.21
C MET A 81 -0.31 -10.70 14.62
N GLU A 82 -0.85 -11.60 13.80
CA GLU A 82 -0.75 -13.06 14.05
C GLU A 82 0.71 -13.53 14.05
N MET A 83 1.53 -13.02 13.13
CA MET A 83 2.96 -13.32 13.13
C MET A 83 3.65 -12.81 14.39
N HIS A 84 3.32 -11.60 14.86
CA HIS A 84 3.88 -11.05 16.09
C HIS A 84 3.56 -11.90 17.33
N GLN A 85 2.37 -12.51 17.40
CA GLN A 85 2.01 -13.42 18.50
C GLN A 85 2.94 -14.64 18.52
N ILE A 86 3.15 -15.30 17.38
CA ILE A 86 4.05 -16.46 17.28
C ILE A 86 5.50 -16.05 17.57
N GLU A 87 5.94 -14.89 17.07
CA GLU A 87 7.27 -14.35 17.36
C GLU A 87 7.46 -14.12 18.87
N ASN A 88 6.46 -13.56 19.55
CA ASN A 88 6.49 -13.31 20.99
C ASN A 88 6.57 -14.60 21.82
N GLU A 89 5.85 -15.66 21.43
CA GLU A 89 5.95 -17.00 22.04
C GLU A 89 7.37 -17.58 21.97
N HIS A 90 8.16 -17.17 20.97
CA HIS A 90 9.54 -17.57 20.77
C HIS A 90 10.56 -16.55 21.28
N ASN A 91 10.13 -15.55 22.07
CA ASN A 91 10.94 -14.44 22.58
C ASN A 91 11.62 -13.61 21.47
N LEU A 92 10.94 -13.43 20.34
CA LEU A 92 11.37 -12.61 19.20
C LEU A 92 10.45 -11.40 19.02
N GLY A 93 10.98 -10.36 18.37
CA GLY A 93 10.25 -9.16 17.96
C GLY A 93 10.42 -7.92 18.83
N GLN A 94 11.02 -8.09 20.02
CA GLN A 94 11.37 -6.99 20.93
C GLN A 94 12.80 -6.47 20.71
N GLU A 95 13.60 -7.15 19.88
CA GLU A 95 14.92 -6.67 19.49
C GLU A 95 14.84 -5.32 18.74
N VAL A 96 15.75 -4.42 19.11
CA VAL A 96 15.92 -3.12 18.45
C VAL A 96 16.93 -3.25 17.32
N GLY A 97 16.71 -2.48 16.25
CA GLY A 97 17.60 -2.42 15.09
C GLY A 97 17.16 -3.33 13.94
N PHE A 98 17.34 -2.83 12.71
CA PHE A 98 16.89 -3.55 11.53
C PHE A 98 17.72 -4.81 11.27
N GLY A 99 17.07 -5.98 11.29
CA GLY A 99 17.71 -7.25 10.94
C GLY A 99 18.54 -7.89 12.06
N SER A 100 18.36 -7.46 13.30
CA SER A 100 18.75 -8.23 14.48
C SER A 100 18.09 -9.61 14.44
N HIS A 101 18.80 -10.62 14.96
CA HIS A 101 18.31 -12.01 15.08
C HIS A 101 17.80 -12.69 13.79
N ARG A 102 18.31 -12.31 12.60
CA ARG A 102 17.95 -12.93 11.30
C ARG A 102 18.02 -14.47 11.31
N GLU A 103 19.04 -15.04 11.95
CA GLU A 103 19.20 -16.49 12.08
C GLU A 103 18.08 -17.14 12.92
N LEU A 104 17.60 -16.48 13.98
CA LEU A 104 16.49 -16.99 14.79
C LEU A 104 15.18 -16.95 14.02
N TYR A 105 14.94 -15.88 13.26
CA TYR A 105 13.79 -15.78 12.36
C TYR A 105 13.80 -16.82 11.25
N LYS A 106 14.98 -17.12 10.70
CA LYS A 106 15.16 -18.19 9.71
C LYS A 106 14.83 -19.55 10.32
N LYS A 107 15.37 -19.85 11.51
CA LYS A 107 15.06 -21.07 12.25
C LYS A 107 13.57 -21.18 12.60
N LEU A 108 12.92 -20.10 13.02
CA LEU A 108 11.47 -20.08 13.30
C LEU A 108 10.67 -20.42 12.03
N LYS A 109 11.03 -19.82 10.90
CA LYS A 109 10.39 -20.10 9.60
C LYS A 109 10.55 -21.56 9.16
N GLU A 110 11.69 -22.19 9.45
CA GLU A 110 11.94 -23.60 9.10
C GLU A 110 11.24 -24.57 10.05
N LYS A 111 11.09 -24.21 11.33
CA LYS A 111 10.50 -25.07 12.37
C LYS A 111 8.97 -24.96 12.47
N ASP A 112 8.42 -23.77 12.25
CA ASP A 112 6.98 -23.53 12.40
C ASP A 112 6.30 -23.38 11.02
N PRO A 113 5.56 -24.42 10.56
CA PRO A 113 4.86 -24.37 9.28
C PRO A 113 3.69 -23.37 9.27
N LYS A 114 3.10 -23.03 10.43
CA LYS A 114 2.07 -22.01 10.55
C LYS A 114 2.68 -20.63 10.33
N TYR A 115 3.81 -20.33 10.98
CA TYR A 115 4.55 -19.09 10.77
C TYR A 115 5.00 -18.92 9.32
N GLN A 116 5.52 -19.99 8.69
CA GLN A 116 5.91 -19.95 7.29
C GLN A 116 4.74 -19.59 6.36
N LYS A 117 3.57 -20.20 6.56
CA LYS A 117 2.35 -19.92 5.78
C LYS A 117 1.89 -18.47 5.98
N LEU A 118 1.87 -17.98 7.22
CA LEU A 118 1.51 -16.59 7.51
C LEU A 118 2.48 -15.62 6.84
N ARG A 119 3.79 -15.87 6.93
CA ARG A 119 4.80 -15.04 6.26
C ARG A 119 4.64 -15.00 4.74
N GLN A 120 4.31 -16.13 4.11
CA GLN A 120 4.04 -16.16 2.67
C GLN A 120 2.80 -15.33 2.31
N ARG A 121 1.71 -15.46 3.09
CA ARG A 121 0.51 -14.65 2.89
C ARG A 121 0.80 -13.17 3.10
N PHE A 122 1.52 -12.81 4.16
CA PHE A 122 1.93 -11.44 4.43
C PHE A 122 2.66 -10.84 3.23
N VAL A 123 3.70 -11.51 2.73
CA VAL A 123 4.47 -11.03 1.57
C VAL A 123 3.57 -10.89 0.35
N LYS A 124 2.67 -11.85 0.09
CA LYS A 124 1.75 -11.79 -1.05
C LYS A 124 0.85 -10.55 -1.00
N TYR A 125 0.16 -10.32 0.13
CA TYR A 125 -0.74 -9.17 0.27
C TYR A 125 0.00 -7.84 0.35
N HIS A 126 1.17 -7.82 0.99
CA HIS A 126 2.02 -6.63 1.03
C HIS A 126 2.50 -6.22 -0.36
N VAL A 127 2.98 -7.18 -1.16
CA VAL A 127 3.41 -6.93 -2.56
C VAL A 127 2.23 -6.49 -3.40
N LEU A 128 1.06 -7.14 -3.26
CA LEU A 128 -0.15 -6.74 -3.97
C LEU A 128 -0.53 -5.29 -3.66
N SER A 129 -0.49 -4.90 -2.39
CA SER A 129 -0.77 -3.53 -1.96
C SER A 129 0.24 -2.52 -2.51
N MET A 130 1.52 -2.88 -2.52
CA MET A 130 2.59 -2.06 -3.10
C MET A 130 2.38 -1.87 -4.61
N VAL A 131 2.02 -2.93 -5.35
CA VAL A 131 1.74 -2.86 -6.79
C VAL A 131 0.55 -1.93 -7.05
N CYS A 132 -0.53 -2.01 -6.27
CA CYS A 132 -1.66 -1.09 -6.39
C CYS A 132 -1.21 0.37 -6.24
N ASN A 133 -0.38 0.69 -5.25
CA ASN A 133 0.16 2.05 -5.08
C ASN A 133 1.07 2.47 -6.25
N LEU A 134 1.92 1.58 -6.76
CA LEU A 134 2.79 1.88 -7.91
C LEU A 134 1.99 2.16 -9.18
N VAL A 135 0.92 1.40 -9.43
CA VAL A 135 0.01 1.67 -10.55
C VAL A 135 -0.67 3.02 -10.37
N CYS A 136 -1.13 3.37 -9.15
CA CYS A 136 -1.69 4.69 -8.89
C CYS A 136 -0.67 5.81 -9.16
N VAL A 137 0.58 5.66 -8.72
CA VAL A 137 1.65 6.66 -8.99
C VAL A 137 1.87 6.82 -10.49
N PHE A 138 1.93 5.70 -11.23
CA PHE A 138 2.10 5.72 -12.68
C PHE A 138 0.91 6.40 -13.39
N CYS A 139 -0.33 6.03 -13.06
CA CYS A 139 -1.53 6.63 -13.60
C CYS A 139 -1.62 8.14 -13.31
N ASN A 140 -1.29 8.57 -12.09
CA ASN A 140 -1.25 10.00 -11.76
C ASN A 140 -0.12 10.71 -12.52
N GLY A 141 1.05 10.08 -12.69
CA GLY A 141 2.15 10.63 -13.48
C GLY A 141 1.78 10.82 -14.95
N LEU A 142 1.12 9.83 -15.57
CA LEU A 142 0.59 9.96 -16.92
C LEU A 142 -0.41 11.12 -17.04
N ASN A 143 -1.37 11.19 -16.11
CA ASN A 143 -2.36 12.27 -16.10
C ASN A 143 -1.71 13.65 -15.98
N LEU A 144 -0.70 13.80 -15.11
CA LEU A 144 0.06 15.04 -14.97
C LEU A 144 0.79 15.41 -16.26
N LEU A 145 1.40 14.45 -16.96
CA LEU A 145 2.06 14.69 -18.24
C LEU A 145 1.06 15.19 -19.29
N TYR A 146 -0.08 14.54 -19.44
CA TYR A 146 -1.14 14.96 -20.37
C TYR A 146 -1.64 16.38 -20.06
N THR A 147 -1.91 16.67 -18.79
CA THR A 147 -2.35 18.01 -18.37
C THR A 147 -1.28 19.05 -18.66
N ALA A 148 -0.01 18.77 -18.37
CA ALA A 148 1.09 19.70 -18.61
C ALA A 148 1.33 19.97 -20.11
N THR A 149 1.16 18.98 -20.98
CA THR A 149 1.29 19.17 -22.43
C THR A 149 0.15 19.98 -23.03
N ASN A 150 -1.06 19.85 -22.48
CA ASN A 150 -2.26 20.56 -22.97
C ASN A 150 -2.43 21.96 -22.36
N LEU A 151 -1.71 22.27 -21.27
CA LEU A 151 -1.67 23.58 -20.62
C LEU A 151 -1.08 24.71 -21.50
N LYS A 152 -0.37 24.36 -22.58
CA LYS A 152 0.25 25.33 -23.51
C LYS A 152 -0.73 25.98 -24.51
N THR A 153 -2.03 25.80 -24.32
CA THR A 153 -3.06 26.25 -25.28
C THR A 153 -3.94 27.39 -24.74
N PHE A 154 -3.41 28.23 -23.84
CA PHE A 154 -4.03 29.47 -23.36
C PHE A 154 -3.24 30.69 -23.78
#